data_AF-A0A5R8KLP6-F1
#
_entry.id   AF-A0A5R8KLP6-F1
#
_cell.length_a   1.000
_cell.length_b   1.000
_cell.length_c   1.000
_cell.angle_alpha   90.00
_cell.angle_beta   90.00
_cell.angle_gamma   90.00
#
_symmetry.space_group_name_H-M   'P 1'
#
loop_
_entity.id
_entity.type
_entity.pdbx_description
1 polymer ?
#
loop_
_entity_poly.entity_id
_entity_poly.type
_entity_poly.pdbx_seq_one_letter_code
_entity_poly.pdbx_strand_id
1 'polypeptide(L)'
;MAKWIFAITVLALVTASLLVPIVGRISEPGHLTKSINNCRQILLALQIYAADHDGRYPTGETANVAFRELFKNEILETEWIFGGRISPYQDDGRIGESPDFKHALEPGENHWAMTQGLSNAKELASIPAVFETPVKAEWPPKWNADAAETPVKGRSWKGGKIVIGLNDGSVALHDLTSSSGTSVGLAPAKGETQNLFEKAIHPIHFPIGKILDVE
;
A
#
# COMPACT_ATOMS: atom_id res chain seq x y z
N MET A 1 22.93 52.73 20.86
CA MET A 1 22.89 52.22 19.47
C MET A 1 23.82 51.03 19.22
N ALA A 2 25.07 51.01 19.69
CA ALA A 2 26.04 49.92 19.41
C ALA A 2 25.62 48.50 19.88
N LYS A 3 24.90 48.37 20.99
CA LYS A 3 24.42 47.05 21.50
C LYS A 3 23.39 46.37 20.58
N TRP A 4 22.54 47.15 19.91
CA TRP A 4 21.53 46.63 18.98
C TRP A 4 22.16 46.22 17.64
N ILE A 5 23.19 46.94 17.19
CA ILE A 5 23.93 46.60 15.96
C ILE A 5 24.64 45.26 16.15
N PHE A 6 25.33 45.04 17.28
CA PHE A 6 26.02 43.76 17.54
C PHE A 6 25.07 42.56 17.59
N ALA A 7 23.90 42.72 18.22
CA ALA A 7 22.88 41.65 18.29
C ALA A 7 22.30 41.30 16.91
N ILE A 8 22.05 42.31 16.06
CA ILE A 8 21.55 42.10 14.70
C ILE A 8 22.61 41.43 13.82
N THR A 9 23.89 41.83 13.95
CA THR A 9 24.97 41.23 13.15
C THR A 9 25.23 39.77 13.53
N VAL A 10 25.18 39.41 14.82
CA VAL A 10 25.31 38.02 15.27
C VAL A 10 24.12 37.17 14.83
N LEU A 11 22.89 37.68 14.92
CA LEU A 11 21.69 36.96 14.47
C LEU A 11 21.68 36.74 12.95
N ALA A 12 22.13 37.71 12.16
CA ALA A 12 22.24 37.57 10.71
C ALA A 12 23.33 36.56 10.29
N LEU A 13 24.47 36.51 11.00
CA LEU A 13 25.54 35.55 10.73
C LEU A 13 25.17 34.11 11.11
N VAL A 14 24.42 33.92 12.20
CA VAL A 14 23.94 32.59 12.65
C VAL A 14 22.80 32.08 11.76
N THR A 15 21.98 32.97 11.18
CA THR A 15 20.89 32.57 10.27
C THR A 15 21.36 32.34 8.83
N ALA A 16 22.37 33.08 8.36
CA ALA A 16 22.92 32.90 7.00
C ALA A 16 23.79 31.64 6.85
N SER A 17 24.31 31.07 7.94
CA SER A 17 25.15 29.86 7.93
C SER A 17 24.35 28.54 8.03
N LEU A 18 23.02 28.60 8.13
CA LEU A 18 22.13 27.43 8.18
C LEU A 18 21.26 27.23 6.93
N LEU A 19 21.50 27.99 5.87
CA LEU A 19 20.74 27.87 4.62
C LEU A 19 21.66 27.56 3.44
N VAL A 20 22.25 26.36 3.48
CA VAL A 20 22.45 25.60 2.24
C VAL A 20 21.46 24.45 2.30
N PRO A 21 20.25 24.58 1.72
CA PRO A 21 19.50 23.39 1.40
C PRO A 21 20.31 22.68 0.32
N ILE A 22 21.08 21.67 0.73
CA ILE A 22 21.56 20.64 -0.19
C ILE A 22 20.29 19.91 -0.62
N VAL A 23 19.57 20.47 -1.59
CA VAL A 23 18.54 19.76 -2.36
C VAL A 23 19.30 18.82 -3.30
N GLY A 24 20.02 17.87 -2.71
CA GLY A 24 20.61 16.74 -3.39
C GLY A 24 19.59 15.61 -3.33
N ARG A 25 18.88 15.37 -4.44
CA ARG A 25 18.12 14.14 -4.73
C ARG A 25 17.38 13.52 -3.53
N ILE A 26 16.35 14.17 -3.03
CA ILE A 26 15.38 13.53 -2.13
C ILE A 26 14.09 13.29 -2.93
N SER A 27 13.98 12.12 -3.56
CA SER A 27 12.72 11.69 -4.20
C SER A 27 12.43 10.19 -4.04
N GLU A 28 13.43 9.32 -3.80
CA GLU A 28 13.22 7.88 -3.63
C GLU A 28 12.55 7.50 -2.27
N PRO A 29 12.90 8.08 -1.10
CA PRO A 29 12.28 7.67 0.18
C PRO A 29 10.82 8.08 0.34
N GLY A 30 10.40 9.21 -0.26
CA GLY A 30 9.12 9.83 0.02
C GLY A 30 7.91 9.06 -0.52
N HIS A 31 7.99 8.60 -1.78
CA HIS A 31 6.89 7.88 -2.43
C HIS A 31 6.68 6.49 -1.83
N LEU A 32 7.77 5.80 -1.52
CA LEU A 32 7.73 4.53 -0.82
C LEU A 32 7.14 4.68 0.59
N THR A 33 7.58 5.69 1.34
CA THR A 33 7.03 5.97 2.69
C THR A 33 5.52 6.27 2.60
N LYS A 34 5.09 7.03 1.59
CA LYS A 34 3.66 7.26 1.34
C LYS A 34 2.93 5.95 1.04
N SER A 35 3.47 5.09 0.17
CA SER A 35 2.88 3.78 -0.15
C SER A 35 2.69 2.90 1.10
N ILE A 36 3.72 2.81 1.96
CA ILE A 36 3.63 2.09 3.24
C ILE A 36 2.54 2.67 4.15
N ASN A 37 2.46 3.99 4.26
CA ASN A 37 1.44 4.64 5.08
C ASN A 37 0.02 4.49 4.49
N ASN A 38 -0.12 4.50 3.17
CA ASN A 38 -1.37 4.24 2.47
C ASN A 38 -1.85 2.82 2.76
N CYS A 39 -0.99 1.80 2.57
CA CYS A 39 -1.29 0.41 2.89
C CYS A 39 -1.74 0.23 4.34
N ARG A 40 -1.07 0.91 5.28
CA ARG A 40 -1.41 0.85 6.72
C ARG A 40 -2.79 1.46 7.01
N GLN A 41 -3.12 2.58 6.36
CA GLN A 41 -4.43 3.22 6.51
C GLN A 41 -5.55 2.35 5.94
N ILE A 42 -5.33 1.69 4.79
CA ILE A 42 -6.30 0.75 4.22
C ILE A 42 -6.51 -0.44 5.17
N LEU A 43 -5.44 -1.02 5.72
CA LEU A 43 -5.58 -2.10 6.71
C LEU A 43 -6.37 -1.65 7.94
N LEU A 44 -6.11 -0.44 8.46
CA LEU A 44 -6.85 0.09 9.59
C LEU A 44 -8.35 0.26 9.25
N ALA A 45 -8.67 0.76 8.06
CA ALA A 45 -10.05 0.88 7.61
C ALA A 45 -10.75 -0.48 7.49
N LEU A 46 -10.06 -1.53 7.02
CA LEU A 46 -10.58 -2.90 7.02
C LEU A 46 -10.86 -3.43 8.44
N GLN A 47 -10.00 -3.11 9.41
CA GLN A 47 -10.22 -3.48 10.81
C GLN A 47 -11.43 -2.76 11.42
N ILE A 48 -11.62 -1.48 11.09
CA ILE A 48 -12.81 -0.71 11.51
C ILE A 48 -14.07 -1.34 10.89
N TYR A 49 -14.05 -1.63 9.59
CA TYR A 49 -15.16 -2.30 8.91
C TYR A 49 -15.52 -3.62 9.59
N ALA A 50 -14.51 -4.44 9.88
CA ALA A 50 -14.68 -5.72 10.55
C ALA A 50 -15.35 -5.62 11.92
N ALA A 51 -15.15 -4.52 12.66
CA ALA A 51 -15.77 -4.33 13.96
C ALA A 51 -17.31 -4.34 13.90
N ASP A 52 -17.88 -3.87 12.78
CA ASP A 52 -19.32 -3.82 12.54
C ASP A 52 -19.85 -4.96 11.66
N HIS A 53 -18.97 -5.85 11.17
CA HIS A 53 -19.28 -6.89 10.18
C HIS A 53 -18.84 -8.30 10.63
N ASP A 54 -19.07 -8.65 11.89
CA ASP A 54 -18.71 -9.95 12.50
C ASP A 54 -17.23 -10.33 12.30
N GLY A 55 -16.34 -9.33 12.30
CA GLY A 55 -14.93 -9.54 12.05
C GLY A 55 -14.54 -9.72 10.57
N ARG A 56 -15.48 -9.80 9.64
CA ARG A 56 -15.20 -10.08 8.21
C ARG A 56 -14.79 -8.82 7.46
N TYR A 57 -13.88 -8.97 6.51
CA TYR A 57 -13.55 -7.89 5.58
C TYR A 57 -14.52 -7.82 4.40
N PRO A 58 -14.62 -6.66 3.73
CA PRO A 58 -15.41 -6.52 2.53
C PRO A 58 -15.02 -7.54 1.46
N THR A 59 -15.97 -7.84 0.58
CA THR A 59 -15.77 -8.76 -0.53
C THR A 59 -16.32 -8.17 -1.82
N GLY A 60 -15.89 -8.72 -2.96
CA GLY A 60 -16.31 -8.24 -4.27
C GLY A 60 -15.73 -9.09 -5.39
N GLU A 61 -16.03 -8.67 -6.62
CA GLU A 61 -15.41 -9.24 -7.82
C GLU A 61 -13.98 -8.72 -8.01
N THR A 62 -13.74 -7.47 -7.64
CA THR A 62 -12.45 -6.77 -7.68
C THR A 62 -12.13 -6.15 -6.32
N ALA A 63 -10.87 -5.74 -6.13
CA ALA A 63 -10.46 -5.02 -4.93
C ALA A 63 -11.18 -3.66 -4.83
N ASN A 64 -11.43 -3.01 -5.97
CA ASN A 64 -12.19 -1.76 -6.04
C ASN A 64 -13.59 -1.92 -5.44
N VAL A 65 -14.33 -2.96 -5.86
CA VAL A 65 -15.67 -3.25 -5.35
C VAL A 65 -15.64 -3.52 -3.85
N ALA A 66 -14.67 -4.30 -3.37
CA ALA A 66 -14.53 -4.58 -1.93
C ALA A 66 -14.19 -3.31 -1.14
N PHE A 67 -13.22 -2.52 -1.58
CA PHE A 67 -12.83 -1.29 -0.88
C PHE A 67 -13.89 -0.18 -0.93
N ARG A 68 -14.78 -0.17 -1.95
CA ARG A 68 -15.92 0.75 -2.01
C ARG A 68 -16.84 0.62 -0.79
N GLU A 69 -16.93 -0.56 -0.19
CA GLU A 69 -17.71 -0.77 1.04
C GLU A 69 -17.20 0.07 2.22
N LEU A 70 -15.92 0.46 2.23
CA LEU A 70 -15.38 1.36 3.25
C LEU A 70 -15.96 2.77 3.15
N PHE A 71 -16.35 3.22 1.96
CA PHE A 71 -17.03 4.50 1.75
C PHE A 71 -18.51 4.41 2.09
N LYS A 72 -19.18 3.33 1.68
CA LYS A 72 -20.59 3.08 1.99
C LYS A 72 -20.87 2.97 3.49
N ASN A 73 -19.88 2.53 4.25
CA ASN A 73 -19.93 2.47 5.72
C ASN A 73 -19.33 3.71 6.39
N GLU A 74 -19.09 4.78 5.63
CA GLU A 74 -18.59 6.07 6.13
C GLU A 74 -17.27 5.97 6.93
N ILE A 75 -16.46 4.95 6.64
CA ILE A 75 -15.14 4.73 7.27
C ILE A 75 -14.09 5.62 6.58
N LEU A 76 -14.24 5.83 5.28
CA LEU A 76 -13.38 6.68 4.47
C LEU A 76 -14.19 7.76 3.76
N GLU A 77 -13.64 8.96 3.73
CA GLU A 77 -14.23 10.15 3.06
C GLU A 77 -13.46 10.57 1.80
N THR A 78 -12.27 9.99 1.56
CA THR A 78 -11.41 10.34 0.42
C THR A 78 -10.66 9.12 -0.10
N GLU A 79 -10.21 9.18 -1.36
CA GLU A 79 -9.53 8.08 -2.05
C GLU A 79 -8.00 8.21 -2.07
N TRP A 80 -7.45 9.24 -1.42
CA TRP A 80 -6.04 9.63 -1.52
C TRP A 80 -5.04 8.54 -1.08
N ILE A 81 -5.54 7.50 -0.39
CA ILE A 81 -4.76 6.34 0.04
C ILE A 81 -4.74 5.21 -1.00
N PHE A 82 -5.64 5.21 -1.98
CA PHE A 82 -5.75 4.14 -2.98
C PHE A 82 -4.87 4.35 -4.22
N GLY A 83 -4.55 5.61 -4.56
CA GLY A 83 -3.63 5.96 -5.63
C GLY A 83 -2.16 6.13 -5.18
N GLY A 84 -1.32 6.56 -6.13
CA GLY A 84 0.07 6.96 -5.82
C GLY A 84 0.79 7.59 -7.01
N ARG A 85 1.74 8.51 -6.76
CA ARG A 85 2.39 9.32 -7.79
C ARG A 85 3.06 8.54 -8.95
N ILE A 86 3.60 7.37 -8.67
CA ILE A 86 4.25 6.50 -9.68
C ILE A 86 3.29 5.41 -10.16
N SER A 87 2.20 5.18 -9.45
CA SER A 87 1.18 4.22 -9.85
C SER A 87 0.53 4.68 -11.17
N PRO A 88 0.18 3.77 -12.09
CA PRO A 88 -0.74 4.11 -13.17
C PRO A 88 -2.16 4.39 -12.64
N TYR A 89 -2.44 3.99 -11.40
CA TYR A 89 -3.71 4.21 -10.72
C TYR A 89 -3.67 5.49 -9.90
N GLN A 90 -4.57 6.42 -10.20
CA GLN A 90 -4.60 7.75 -9.61
C GLN A 90 -6.02 8.07 -9.18
N ASP A 91 -6.20 8.42 -7.91
CA ASP A 91 -7.46 8.94 -7.39
C ASP A 91 -7.82 10.25 -8.07
N ASP A 92 -9.12 10.46 -8.35
CA ASP A 92 -9.66 11.70 -8.89
C ASP A 92 -10.32 12.59 -7.81
N GLY A 93 -10.52 12.03 -6.61
CA GLY A 93 -11.09 12.68 -5.44
C GLY A 93 -12.62 12.77 -5.44
N ARG A 94 -13.30 12.04 -6.34
CA ARG A 94 -14.76 12.04 -6.50
C ARG A 94 -15.32 10.69 -6.09
N ILE A 95 -15.80 10.61 -4.86
CA ILE A 95 -16.43 9.39 -4.34
C ILE A 95 -17.92 9.26 -4.70
N GLY A 96 -18.55 10.32 -5.21
CA GLY A 96 -19.98 10.38 -5.42
C GLY A 96 -20.77 10.62 -4.13
N GLU A 97 -22.05 10.26 -4.13
CA GLU A 97 -22.97 10.54 -3.02
C GLU A 97 -23.40 9.26 -2.28
N SER A 98 -23.69 9.44 -0.99
CA SER A 98 -24.31 8.41 -0.14
C SER A 98 -25.66 7.96 -0.73
N PRO A 99 -26.06 6.69 -0.54
CA PRO A 99 -25.35 5.63 0.21
C PRO A 99 -24.38 4.81 -0.64
N ASP A 100 -24.40 4.96 -1.96
CA ASP A 100 -23.73 4.04 -2.86
C ASP A 100 -22.27 4.40 -3.15
N PHE A 101 -21.93 5.70 -3.08
CA PHE A 101 -20.61 6.23 -3.43
C PHE A 101 -20.09 5.66 -4.75
N LYS A 102 -20.93 5.75 -5.79
CA LYS A 102 -20.73 5.03 -7.07
C LYS A 102 -19.43 5.38 -7.78
N HIS A 103 -18.91 6.57 -7.53
CA HIS A 103 -17.67 7.05 -8.14
C HIS A 103 -16.43 6.68 -7.31
N ALA A 104 -16.59 6.21 -6.07
CA ALA A 104 -15.44 5.79 -5.28
C ALA A 104 -14.77 4.57 -5.91
N LEU A 105 -13.48 4.65 -6.21
CA LEU A 105 -12.62 3.61 -6.74
C LEU A 105 -13.13 3.05 -8.07
N GLU A 106 -13.51 3.93 -8.99
CA GLU A 106 -13.76 3.56 -10.38
C GLU A 106 -12.51 2.87 -11.00
N PRO A 107 -12.68 2.16 -12.14
CA PRO A 107 -11.55 1.53 -12.82
C PRO A 107 -10.44 2.53 -13.10
N GLY A 108 -9.20 2.20 -12.71
CA GLY A 108 -8.06 3.12 -12.81
C GLY A 108 -7.74 3.93 -11.55
N GLU A 109 -8.48 3.80 -10.45
CA GLU A 109 -8.26 4.64 -9.25
C GLU A 109 -7.65 3.90 -8.05
N ASN A 110 -7.57 2.57 -8.12
CA ASN A 110 -7.07 1.72 -7.04
C ASN A 110 -5.77 0.98 -7.43
N HIS A 111 -4.70 1.23 -6.67
CA HIS A 111 -3.41 0.53 -6.81
C HIS A 111 -3.33 -0.77 -6.01
N TRP A 112 -4.24 -1.00 -5.07
CA TRP A 112 -4.09 -2.06 -4.07
C TRP A 112 -4.92 -3.29 -4.43
N ALA A 113 -4.26 -4.45 -4.43
CA ALA A 113 -4.93 -5.73 -4.43
C ALA A 113 -5.17 -6.18 -2.97
N MET A 114 -6.13 -7.09 -2.77
CA MET A 114 -6.38 -7.67 -1.46
C MET A 114 -6.66 -9.16 -1.51
N THR A 115 -6.44 -9.84 -0.40
CA THR A 115 -6.82 -11.25 -0.24
C THR A 115 -8.29 -11.35 0.12
N GLN A 116 -9.03 -12.20 -0.62
CA GLN A 116 -10.45 -12.43 -0.37
C GLN A 116 -10.67 -13.37 0.81
N GLY A 117 -11.76 -13.15 1.56
CA GLY A 117 -12.24 -14.08 2.59
C GLY A 117 -11.50 -13.98 3.92
N LEU A 118 -10.72 -12.92 4.12
CA LEU A 118 -10.09 -12.65 5.42
C LEU A 118 -11.09 -12.05 6.42
N SER A 119 -10.69 -12.17 7.68
CA SER A 119 -11.34 -11.57 8.84
C SER A 119 -10.26 -11.09 9.82
N ASN A 120 -10.64 -10.34 10.85
CA ASN A 120 -9.75 -9.92 11.93
C ASN A 120 -9.36 -11.04 12.91
N ALA A 121 -9.66 -12.30 12.57
CA ALA A 121 -9.33 -13.45 13.40
C ALA A 121 -7.82 -13.66 13.52
N LYS A 122 -7.37 -14.00 14.74
CA LYS A 122 -5.94 -14.08 15.09
C LYS A 122 -5.19 -15.17 14.34
N GLU A 123 -5.85 -16.27 14.02
CA GLU A 123 -5.30 -17.37 13.22
C GLU A 123 -4.97 -16.96 11.77
N LEU A 124 -5.55 -15.85 11.29
CA LEU A 124 -5.29 -15.29 9.96
C LEU A 124 -4.26 -14.16 9.99
N ALA A 125 -3.71 -13.81 11.16
CA ALA A 125 -2.87 -12.63 11.40
C ALA A 125 -1.67 -12.49 10.43
N SER A 126 -1.02 -13.59 10.08
CA SER A 126 0.18 -13.58 9.22
C SER A 126 -0.13 -13.60 7.72
N ILE A 127 -1.40 -13.61 7.32
CA ILE A 127 -1.78 -13.67 5.91
C ILE A 127 -1.63 -12.28 5.28
N PRO A 128 -1.00 -12.14 4.10
CA PRO A 128 -1.02 -10.90 3.33
C PRO A 128 -2.46 -10.46 3.07
N ALA A 129 -2.86 -9.30 3.58
CA ALA A 129 -4.22 -8.81 3.48
C ALA A 129 -4.36 -7.77 2.36
N VAL A 130 -3.43 -6.81 2.29
CA VAL A 130 -3.40 -5.74 1.28
C VAL A 130 -1.99 -5.65 0.72
N PHE A 131 -1.83 -5.54 -0.59
CA PHE A 131 -0.52 -5.47 -1.23
C PHE A 131 -0.59 -4.73 -2.56
N GLU A 132 0.57 -4.24 -3.02
CA GLU A 132 0.63 -3.54 -4.30
C GLU A 132 0.15 -4.43 -5.44
N THR A 133 -0.65 -3.87 -6.35
CA THR A 133 -1.24 -4.59 -7.49
C THR A 133 -0.19 -5.45 -8.22
N PRO A 134 -0.45 -6.75 -8.42
CA PRO A 134 0.45 -7.65 -9.13
C PRO A 134 0.27 -7.58 -10.65
N VAL A 135 1.25 -8.06 -11.41
CA VAL A 135 1.08 -8.32 -12.86
C VAL A 135 0.31 -9.62 -13.09
N LYS A 136 0.34 -10.54 -12.13
CA LYS A 136 -0.48 -11.76 -12.10
C LYS A 136 -1.09 -11.93 -10.72
N ALA A 137 -2.40 -11.73 -10.63
CA ALA A 137 -3.20 -11.96 -9.42
C ALA A 137 -3.56 -13.45 -9.23
N GLU A 138 -2.57 -14.33 -9.36
CA GLU A 138 -2.67 -15.75 -9.01
C GLU A 138 -2.14 -15.97 -7.57
N TRP A 139 -2.30 -17.16 -7.00
CA TRP A 139 -1.72 -17.48 -5.70
C TRP A 139 -0.56 -18.47 -5.85
N PRO A 140 0.69 -18.08 -5.54
CA PRO A 140 1.15 -16.76 -5.08
C PRO A 140 1.25 -15.70 -6.21
N PRO A 141 1.07 -14.41 -5.89
CA PRO A 141 1.10 -13.33 -6.89
C PRO A 141 2.52 -13.04 -7.39
N LYS A 142 2.60 -12.36 -8.53
CA LYS A 142 3.86 -11.97 -9.17
C LYS A 142 3.86 -10.50 -9.60
N TRP A 143 5.05 -9.90 -9.64
CA TRP A 143 5.28 -8.51 -10.02
C TRP A 143 6.31 -8.39 -11.15
N ASN A 144 6.29 -7.27 -11.85
CA ASN A 144 7.21 -6.92 -12.92
C ASN A 144 8.36 -6.08 -12.36
N ALA A 145 9.51 -6.72 -12.15
CA ALA A 145 10.72 -6.07 -11.64
C ALA A 145 11.44 -5.24 -12.72
N ASP A 146 11.29 -5.58 -14.01
CA ASP A 146 11.83 -4.79 -15.13
C ASP A 146 11.12 -3.44 -15.29
N ALA A 147 9.87 -3.34 -14.82
CA ALA A 147 9.07 -2.12 -14.80
C ALA A 147 9.23 -1.30 -13.50
N ALA A 148 10.28 -1.55 -12.71
CA ALA A 148 10.47 -0.87 -11.42
C ALA A 148 10.37 0.65 -11.54
N GLU A 149 9.58 1.25 -10.65
CA GLU A 149 9.35 2.71 -10.58
C GLU A 149 8.78 3.34 -11.87
N THR A 150 8.10 2.56 -12.71
CA THR A 150 7.36 3.05 -13.88
C THR A 150 5.84 3.01 -13.64
N PRO A 151 5.03 3.83 -14.33
CA PRO A 151 3.57 3.82 -14.23
C PRO A 151 2.97 2.67 -15.03
N VAL A 152 3.24 1.44 -14.60
CA VAL A 152 2.75 0.20 -15.21
C VAL A 152 2.15 -0.70 -14.12
N LYS A 153 1.02 -1.36 -14.42
CA LYS A 153 0.40 -2.33 -13.50
C LYS A 153 1.41 -3.42 -13.14
N GLY A 154 1.46 -3.80 -11.87
CA GLY A 154 2.35 -4.87 -11.42
C GLY A 154 3.79 -4.45 -11.21
N ARG A 155 4.15 -3.19 -11.40
CA ARG A 155 5.53 -2.70 -11.20
C ARG A 155 6.02 -2.94 -9.77
N SER A 156 7.33 -3.16 -9.61
CA SER A 156 7.99 -3.16 -8.31
C SER A 156 8.57 -1.79 -7.93
N TRP A 157 9.09 -1.68 -6.73
CA TRP A 157 10.09 -0.67 -6.37
C TRP A 157 11.48 -1.09 -6.87
N LYS A 158 12.39 -0.11 -6.90
CA LYS A 158 13.80 -0.32 -7.21
C LYS A 158 14.41 -1.42 -6.32
N GLY A 159 15.20 -2.28 -6.95
CA GLY A 159 15.82 -3.42 -6.27
C GLY A 159 14.90 -4.63 -6.10
N GLY A 160 13.75 -4.67 -6.79
CA GLY A 160 12.83 -5.81 -6.76
C GLY A 160 12.13 -5.93 -5.41
N LYS A 161 11.47 -4.87 -4.95
CA LYS A 161 10.74 -4.86 -3.68
C LYS A 161 9.29 -4.46 -3.87
N ILE A 162 8.41 -4.92 -3.00
CA ILE A 162 6.99 -4.56 -2.98
C ILE A 162 6.51 -4.31 -1.56
N VAL A 163 5.46 -3.52 -1.40
CA VAL A 163 4.81 -3.27 -0.11
C VAL A 163 3.72 -4.32 0.13
N ILE A 164 3.77 -4.98 1.28
CA ILE A 164 2.72 -5.87 1.77
C ILE A 164 2.30 -5.41 3.16
N GLY A 165 0.98 -5.38 3.36
CA GLY A 165 0.34 -5.31 4.65
C GLY A 165 -0.22 -6.68 5.06
N LEU A 166 0.17 -7.16 6.24
CA LEU A 166 -0.36 -8.39 6.83
C LEU A 166 -1.65 -8.09 7.61
N ASN A 167 -2.44 -9.14 7.82
CA ASN A 167 -3.72 -9.06 8.52
C ASN A 167 -3.61 -8.59 9.98
N ASP A 168 -2.42 -8.69 10.59
CA ASP A 168 -2.12 -8.17 11.92
C ASP A 168 -1.87 -6.64 11.97
N GLY A 169 -1.93 -5.96 10.82
CA GLY A 169 -1.70 -4.52 10.71
C GLY A 169 -0.24 -4.13 10.43
N SER A 170 0.69 -5.09 10.43
CA SER A 170 2.08 -4.83 10.07
C SER A 170 2.20 -4.56 8.56
N VAL A 171 3.05 -3.60 8.19
CA VAL A 171 3.32 -3.24 6.79
C VAL A 171 4.82 -3.13 6.60
N ALA A 172 5.34 -3.83 5.60
CA ALA A 172 6.76 -3.85 5.31
C ALA A 172 7.04 -3.95 3.81
N LEU A 173 8.29 -3.64 3.46
CA LEU A 173 8.86 -4.00 2.17
C LEU A 173 9.29 -5.46 2.18
N HIS A 174 8.93 -6.18 1.12
CA HIS A 174 9.38 -7.54 0.88
C HIS A 174 10.14 -7.64 -0.43
N ASP A 175 11.18 -8.47 -0.42
CA ASP A 175 12.01 -8.75 -1.58
C ASP A 175 11.30 -9.71 -2.54
N LEU A 176 11.44 -9.45 -3.83
CA LEU A 176 11.14 -10.40 -4.88
C LEU A 176 12.33 -11.36 -5.05
N THR A 177 12.10 -12.53 -5.66
CA THR A 177 13.17 -13.52 -5.90
C THR A 177 14.27 -13.03 -6.84
N SER A 178 13.99 -11.96 -7.60
CA SER A 178 14.91 -11.31 -8.53
C SER A 178 14.59 -9.81 -8.62
N SER A 179 15.61 -8.97 -8.85
CA SER A 179 15.44 -7.55 -9.16
C SER A 179 15.20 -7.26 -10.64
N SER A 180 15.10 -8.31 -11.47
CA SER A 180 14.76 -8.26 -12.89
C SER A 180 13.80 -9.39 -13.27
N GLY A 181 13.07 -9.18 -14.36
CA GLY A 181 12.06 -10.08 -14.91
C GLY A 181 10.67 -9.45 -14.95
N THR A 182 9.90 -9.81 -15.97
CA THR A 182 8.54 -9.31 -16.19
C THR A 182 7.47 -9.96 -15.30
N SER A 183 7.81 -11.07 -14.63
CA SER A 183 6.93 -11.79 -13.73
C SER A 183 7.77 -12.54 -12.69
N VAL A 184 7.94 -11.92 -11.52
CA VAL A 184 8.81 -12.37 -10.42
C VAL A 184 7.98 -12.56 -9.17
N GLY A 185 8.17 -13.69 -8.48
CA GLY A 185 7.48 -14.00 -7.23
C GLY A 185 8.14 -13.37 -6.01
N LEU A 186 7.45 -13.45 -4.88
CA LEU A 186 7.98 -13.03 -3.59
C LEU A 186 9.10 -13.97 -3.13
N ALA A 187 10.19 -13.42 -2.61
CA ALA A 187 11.23 -14.20 -1.97
C ALA A 187 10.75 -14.75 -0.62
N PRO A 188 11.17 -15.97 -0.21
CA PRO A 188 11.02 -16.41 1.16
C PRO A 188 11.86 -15.53 2.10
N ALA A 189 11.43 -15.39 3.36
CA ALA A 189 12.25 -14.70 4.34
C ALA A 189 13.56 -15.49 4.59
N LYS A 190 14.58 -14.81 5.11
CA LYS A 190 15.89 -15.42 5.34
C LYS A 190 15.77 -16.65 6.25
N GLY A 191 16.21 -17.81 5.74
CA GLY A 191 16.15 -19.08 6.46
C GLY A 191 14.84 -19.85 6.27
N GLU A 192 13.93 -19.36 5.43
CA GLU A 192 12.67 -20.00 5.11
C GLU A 192 12.69 -20.56 3.68
N THR A 193 11.88 -21.58 3.43
CA THR A 193 11.73 -22.21 2.12
C THR A 193 10.51 -21.74 1.35
N GLN A 194 9.54 -21.14 2.06
CA GLN A 194 8.27 -20.66 1.52
C GLN A 194 8.12 -19.16 1.77
N ASN A 195 7.56 -18.44 0.80
CA ASN A 195 7.20 -17.04 0.96
C ASN A 195 5.88 -16.87 1.74
N LEU A 196 5.54 -15.61 2.06
CA LEU A 196 4.35 -15.29 2.86
C LEU A 196 3.03 -15.84 2.29
N PHE A 197 2.85 -15.80 0.97
CA PHE A 197 1.63 -16.29 0.32
C PHE A 197 1.58 -17.82 0.33
N GLU A 198 2.71 -18.48 0.09
CA GLU A 198 2.79 -19.95 0.16
C GLU A 198 2.49 -20.45 1.58
N LYS A 199 3.02 -19.77 2.60
CA LYS A 199 2.79 -20.09 4.02
C LYS A 199 1.37 -19.85 4.50
N ALA A 200 0.66 -18.91 3.88
CA ALA A 200 -0.68 -18.54 4.28
C ALA A 200 -1.72 -19.66 4.01
N ILE A 201 -1.44 -20.59 3.09
CA ILE A 201 -2.35 -21.70 2.82
C ILE A 201 -2.39 -22.65 4.02
N HIS A 202 -3.54 -22.69 4.69
CA HIS A 202 -3.80 -23.55 5.83
C HIS A 202 -5.07 -24.39 5.60
N PRO A 203 -5.03 -25.73 5.70
CA PRO A 203 -6.16 -26.60 5.32
C PRO A 203 -7.50 -26.30 6.01
N ILE A 204 -7.46 -25.72 7.21
CA ILE A 204 -8.66 -25.47 8.03
C ILE A 204 -9.09 -24.00 7.99
N HIS A 205 -8.14 -23.07 8.01
CA HIS A 205 -8.43 -21.65 8.28
C HIS A 205 -8.36 -20.80 7.02
N PHE A 206 -7.54 -21.20 6.04
CA PHE A 206 -7.38 -20.50 4.77
C PHE A 206 -6.95 -21.49 3.68
N PRO A 207 -7.85 -22.38 3.23
CA PRO A 207 -7.48 -23.50 2.36
C PRO A 207 -7.20 -23.09 0.92
N ILE A 208 -7.73 -21.94 0.48
CA ILE A 208 -7.61 -21.44 -0.89
C ILE A 208 -7.24 -19.95 -0.83
N GLY A 209 -6.09 -19.63 -1.40
CA GLY A 209 -5.67 -18.26 -1.61
C GLY A 209 -6.35 -17.67 -2.84
N LYS A 210 -7.25 -16.70 -2.63
CA LYS A 210 -7.89 -15.96 -3.71
C LYS A 210 -7.58 -14.48 -3.57
N ILE A 211 -7.17 -13.87 -4.68
CA ILE A 211 -6.84 -12.45 -4.77
C ILE A 211 -7.99 -11.72 -5.46
N LEU A 212 -8.39 -10.60 -4.88
CA LEU A 212 -9.15 -9.58 -5.57
C LEU A 212 -8.14 -8.66 -6.26
N ASP A 213 -8.12 -8.74 -7.60
CA ASP A 213 -7.27 -7.87 -8.42
C ASP A 213 -7.92 -6.48 -8.58
N VAL A 214 -7.13 -5.52 -9.01
CA VAL A 214 -7.58 -4.19 -9.40
C VAL A 214 -8.28 -4.24 -10.77
N GLU A 215 -9.28 -3.38 -10.94
CA GLU A 215 -10.07 -3.22 -12.17
C GLU A 215 -9.33 -2.39 -13.24
#